data_AF-M7YH72-F1
#
_entry.id   AF-M7YH72-F1
#
_cell.length_a   1.000
_cell.length_b   1.000
_cell.length_c   1.000
_cell.angle_alpha   90.00
_cell.angle_beta   90.00
_cell.angle_gamma   90.00
#
_symmetry.space_group_name_H-M   'P 1'
#
loop_
_entity.id
_entity.type
_entity.pdbx_description
1 polymer ?
#
loop_
_entity_poly.entity_id
_entity_poly.type
_entity_poly.pdbx_seq_one_letter_code
_entity_poly.pdbx_strand_id
1 'polypeptide(L)' 'MCRPLRQFKLDPQSELRVEVLPDATLRVRLVSGTAGIFGTELPPEGWLTIPPRSKIAVRALSPSPA' A
#
# COMPACT_ATOMS: atom_id res chain seq x y z
N MET A 1 -10.89 4.65 19.48
CA MET A 1 -10.46 3.25 19.27
C MET A 1 -9.31 3.24 18.27
N CYS A 2 -8.10 2.84 18.68
CA CYS A 2 -6.95 2.76 17.76
C CYS A 2 -7.08 1.49 16.93
N ARG A 3 -7.34 1.63 15.62
CA ARG A 3 -7.39 0.49 14.71
C ARG A 3 -6.01 -0.17 14.67
N PRO A 4 -5.87 -1.48 14.92
CA PRO A 4 -4.57 -2.13 14.95
C PRO A 4 -3.89 -2.02 13.59
N LEU A 5 -2.58 -1.78 13.63
CA LEU A 5 -1.73 -1.73 12.44
C LEU A 5 -1.71 -3.14 11.83
N ARG A 6 -2.03 -3.26 10.53
CA ARG A 6 -1.97 -4.53 9.80
C ARG A 6 -0.82 -4.49 8.83
N GLN A 7 0.05 -5.49 8.90
CA GLN A 7 1.16 -5.68 7.97
C GLN A 7 0.86 -6.85 7.05
N PHE A 8 1.15 -6.68 5.77
CA PHE A 8 0.96 -7.69 4.74
C PHE A 8 2.29 -7.90 4.02
N LYS A 9 2.64 -9.15 3.77
CA LYS A 9 3.72 -9.52 2.87
C LYS A 9 3.10 -9.81 1.50
N LEU A 10 3.60 -9.15 0.46
CA LEU A 10 3.17 -9.40 -0.91
C LEU A 10 4.28 -10.19 -1.61
N ASP A 11 3.89 -11.26 -2.29
CA ASP A 11 4.79 -12.00 -3.18
C ASP A 11 5.01 -11.23 -4.50
N PRO A 12 6.08 -11.51 -5.25
CA PRO A 12 6.31 -10.91 -6.55
C PRO A 12 5.09 -11.08 -7.47
N GLN A 13 4.77 -10.03 -8.24
CA GLN A 13 3.58 -9.99 -9.11
C GLN A 13 2.22 -10.12 -8.40
N SER A 14 2.19 -10.10 -7.06
CA SER A 14 0.94 -10.07 -6.29
C SER A 14 0.45 -8.65 -6.03
N GLU A 15 -0.86 -8.53 -5.80
CA GLU A 15 -1.53 -7.27 -5.52
C GLU A 15 -2.38 -7.35 -4.25
N LEU A 16 -2.21 -6.38 -3.36
CA LEU A 16 -3.07 -6.14 -2.21
C LEU A 16 -4.14 -5.11 -2.58
N ARG A 17 -5.39 -5.54 -2.64
CA ARG A 17 -6.54 -4.67 -2.91
C ARG A 17 -7.14 -4.20 -1.60
N VAL A 18 -7.26 -2.89 -1.43
CA VAL A 18 -7.81 -2.29 -0.22
C VAL A 18 -8.95 -1.34 -0.57
N GLU A 19 -10.08 -1.56 0.08
CA GLU A 19 -11.23 -0.66 0.05
C GLU A 19 -11.22 0.17 1.34
N VAL A 20 -11.16 1.49 1.16
CA VAL A 20 -11.17 2.44 2.27
C VAL A 20 -12.61 2.78 2.60
N LEU A 21 -12.98 2.60 3.88
CA LEU A 21 -14.32 2.88 4.38
C LEU A 21 -14.76 4.33 4.07
N PRO A 22 -16.07 4.59 4.00
CA PRO A 22 -16.58 5.91 3.61
C PRO A 22 -16.22 7.02 4.58
N ASP A 23 -16.06 6.67 5.86
CA ASP A 23 -15.95 7.62 6.97
C ASP A 23 -14.56 7.60 7.64
N ALA A 24 -13.56 6.95 7.02
CA ALA A 24 -12.22 6.83 7.58
C ALA A 24 -11.13 6.93 6.53
N THR A 25 -10.02 7.59 6.87
CA THR A 25 -8.79 7.57 6.05
C THR A 25 -7.98 6.31 6.31
N LEU A 26 -7.29 5.81 5.28
CA LEU A 26 -6.31 4.74 5.43
C LEU A 26 -4.90 5.32 5.32
N ARG A 27 -4.01 4.95 6.25
CA ARG A 27 -2.59 5.24 6.12
C ARG A 27 -1.85 3.96 5.72
N VAL A 28 -1.03 4.05 4.69
CA VAL A 28 -0.20 2.94 4.20
C VAL A 28 1.27 3.40 4.19
N ARG A 29 2.17 2.48 4.48
CA ARG A 29 3.62 2.70 4.41
C ARG A 29 4.27 1.44 3.85
N LEU A 30 5.28 1.62 3.01
CA LEU A 30 6.17 0.55 2.62
C LEU A 30 7.15 0.24 3.76
N VAL A 31 7.23 -1.03 4.15
CA VAL A 31 8.11 -1.48 5.23
C VAL A 31 9.45 -1.97 4.69
N SER A 32 9.44 -2.67 3.55
CA SER A 32 10.63 -3.21 2.89
C SER A 32 10.33 -3.55 1.43
N GLY A 33 11.36 -3.54 0.60
CA GLY A 33 11.28 -3.82 -0.85
C GLY A 33 10.76 -2.63 -1.65
N THR A 34 10.20 -2.92 -2.81
CA THR A 34 9.62 -1.92 -3.73
C THR A 34 8.18 -2.29 -4.01
N ALA A 35 7.27 -1.33 -3.87
CA ALA A 35 5.86 -1.53 -4.17
C ALA A 35 5.29 -0.27 -4.81
N GLY A 36 4.19 -0.39 -5.55
CA GLY A 36 3.52 0.74 -6.18
C GLY A 36 2.01 0.65 -6.12
N ILE A 37 1.34 1.79 -6.24
CA ILE A 37 -0.12 1.92 -6.37
C ILE A 37 -0.41 2.47 -7.76
N PHE A 38 -1.19 1.75 -8.57
CA PHE A 38 -1.58 2.15 -9.94
C PHE A 38 -0.41 2.61 -10.83
N GLY A 39 0.75 1.95 -10.74
CA GLY A 39 1.94 2.31 -11.52
C GLY A 39 2.80 3.43 -10.96
N THR A 40 2.39 4.03 -9.83
CA THR A 40 3.21 4.98 -9.07
C THR A 40 3.92 4.24 -7.94
N GLU A 41 5.24 4.36 -7.85
CA GLU A 41 6.01 3.76 -6.76
C GLU A 41 5.65 4.40 -5.40
N LEU A 42 5.56 3.56 -4.36
CA LEU A 42 5.36 4.00 -2.99
C LEU A 42 6.68 4.50 -2.41
N PRO A 43 6.66 5.63 -1.67
CA PRO A 43 7.85 6.11 -1.01
C PRO A 43 8.37 5.09 0.00
N PRO A 44 9.68 4.79 0.02
CA PRO A 44 10.27 3.78 0.90
C PRO A 44 10.15 4.17 2.38
N GLU A 45 10.15 5.46 2.68
CA GLU A 45 10.04 5.98 4.04
C GLU A 45 8.97 7.08 4.09
N GLY A 46 7.72 6.68 4.26
CA GLY A 46 6.63 7.64 4.40
C GLY A 46 5.28 6.99 4.64
N TRP A 47 4.42 7.70 5.36
CA TRP A 47 3.00 7.36 5.44
C TRP A 47 2.25 8.07 4.32
N LEU A 48 1.71 7.31 3.39
CA LEU A 48 0.76 7.81 2.41
C LEU A 48 -0.65 7.75 3.01
N THR A 49 -1.36 8.88 2.95
CA THR A 49 -2.75 8.96 3.40
C THR A 49 -3.67 8.81 2.20
N ILE A 50 -4.53 7.81 2.25
CA ILE A 50 -5.52 7.48 1.24
C ILE A 50 -6.87 8.01 1.70
N PRO A 51 -7.57 8.80 0.88
CA PRO A 51 -8.83 9.41 1.27
C PRO A 51 -9.94 8.36 1.45
N PRO A 52 -11.00 8.68 2.23
CA PRO A 52 -12.16 7.80 2.38
C PRO A 52 -12.82 7.52 1.03
N ARG A 53 -13.57 6.40 0.93
CA ARG A 53 -14.25 5.96 -0.31
C ARG A 53 -13.31 5.65 -1.47
N SER A 54 -12.02 5.42 -1.20
CA SER A 54 -11.04 5.04 -2.21
C SER A 54 -10.91 3.53 -2.35
N LYS A 55 -10.61 3.08 -3.57
CA LYS A 55 -10.19 1.71 -3.85
C LYS A 55 -8.78 1.75 -4.42
N ILE A 56 -7.85 1.07 -3.76
CA ILE A 56 -6.44 1.03 -4.17
C ILE A 56 -5.99 -0.40 -4.38
N ALA A 57 -5.02 -0.57 -5.28
CA ALA A 57 -4.29 -1.82 -5.46
C ALA A 57 -2.80 -1.53 -5.25
N VAL A 58 -2.22 -2.11 -4.21
CA VAL A 58 -0.78 -2.07 -3.95
C VAL A 58 -0.16 -3.29 -4.59
N ARG A 59 0.79 -3.11 -5.50
CA ARG A 59 1.50 -4.19 -6.19
C ARG A 59 2.95 -4.25 -5.73
N ALA A 60 3.46 -5.44 -5.45
CA ALA A 60 4.89 -5.64 -5.28
C ALA A 60 5.61 -5.44 -6.62
N LEU A 61 6.54 -4.50 -6.68
CA LEU A 61 7.40 -4.30 -7.84
C LEU A 61 8.60 -5.23 -7.68
N SER A 62 8.87 -6.06 -8.69
CA SER A 62 10.09 -6.83 -8.72
C SER A 62 11.27 -5.86 -8.78
N PRO A 63 12.32 -6.02 -7.95
CA PRO A 63 13.55 -5.26 -8.16
C PRO A 63 14.03 -5.58 -9.58
N SER A 64 14.12 -4.56 -10.43
CA SER A 64 14.77 -4.73 -11.73
C SER A 64 16.21 -5.17 -11.42
N PRO A 65 16.69 -6.30 -11.97
CA PRO A 65 18.10 -6.64 -11.87
C PRO A 65 18.85 -5.58 -12.68
N ALA A 66 19.47 -4.62 -11.99
CA ALA A 66 20.48 -3.76 -12.55
C ALA A 66 21.77 -4.55 -12.81
#